data_AF-A0A1G0EYX0-F1
#
_entry.id   AF-A0A1G0EYX0-F1
#
_cell.length_a   1.000
_cell.length_b   1.000
_cell.length_c   1.000
_cell.angle_alpha   90.00
_cell.angle_beta   90.00
_cell.angle_gamma   90.00
#
_symmetry.space_group_name_H-M   'P 1'
#
loop_
_entity.id
_entity.type
_entity.pdbx_description
1 polymer ?
#
loop_
_entity_poly.entity_id
_entity_poly.type
_entity_poly.pdbx_seq_one_letter_code
_entity_poly.pdbx_strand_id
1 'polypeptide(L)' 'MQRLNNLTVLNLPTETTLALAALASRNMQLQCAIQEEHIMMTSDAGMIEIEPKILHGRFRSADG' A
#
# COMPACT_ATOMS: atom_id res chain seq x y z
N MET A 1 -5.46 -13.22 -19.52
CA MET A 1 -5.78 -13.09 -18.08
C MET A 1 -7.18 -13.61 -17.70
N GLN A 2 -7.88 -14.39 -18.53
CA GLN A 2 -9.32 -14.67 -18.31
C GLN A 2 -9.64 -15.86 -17.36
N ARG A 3 -8.70 -16.36 -16.55
CA ARG A 3 -8.94 -17.53 -15.65
C ARG A 3 -8.31 -17.45 -14.25
N LEU A 4 -7.79 -16.28 -13.85
CA LEU A 4 -7.13 -16.12 -12.54
C LEU A 4 -8.10 -15.46 -11.55
N ASN A 5 -8.90 -16.30 -10.89
CA ASN A 5 -10.03 -15.86 -10.05
C ASN A 5 -9.61 -15.46 -8.63
N ASN A 6 -8.36 -15.74 -8.25
CA ASN A 6 -7.76 -15.43 -6.96
C ASN A 6 -6.52 -14.52 -7.09
N LEU A 7 -6.27 -13.97 -8.28
CA LEU A 7 -5.18 -13.02 -8.50
C LEU A 7 -5.69 -11.60 -8.30
N THR A 8 -4.95 -10.82 -7.50
CA THR A 8 -5.02 -9.35 -7.49
C THR A 8 -3.67 -8.81 -7.90
N VAL A 9 -3.65 -7.87 -8.84
CA VAL A 9 -2.44 -7.15 -9.28
C VAL A 9 -2.65 -5.68 -8.96
N LEU A 10 -1.73 -5.13 -8.16
CA LEU A 10 -1.71 -3.73 -7.78
C LEU A 10 -0.48 -3.07 -8.39
N ASN A 11 -0.63 -1.84 -8.84
CA ASN A 11 0.45 -0.98 -9.26
C ASN A 11 0.54 0.21 -8.32
N LEU A 12 1.68 0.32 -7.63
CA LEU A 12 1.98 1.48 -6.81
C LEU A 12 2.71 2.53 -7.66
N PRO A 13 2.31 3.82 -7.60
CA PRO A 13 3.07 4.87 -8.28
C PRO A 13 4.53 4.89 -7.83
N THR A 14 5.47 5.11 -8.77
CA THR A 14 6.90 5.07 -8.48
C THR A 14 7.30 6.04 -7.37
N GLU A 15 6.77 7.26 -7.39
CA GLU A 15 6.99 8.25 -6.34
C GLU A 15 6.61 7.73 -4.95
N THR A 16 5.41 7.15 -4.83
CA THR A 16 4.93 6.51 -3.60
C THR A 16 5.85 5.38 -3.14
N THR A 17 6.34 4.55 -4.06
CA THR A 17 7.27 3.45 -3.70
C THR A 17 8.62 3.95 -3.20
N LEU A 18 9.12 5.07 -3.74
CA LEU A 18 10.36 5.69 -3.27
C LEU A 18 10.18 6.33 -1.90
N ALA A 19 9.06 7.04 -1.68
CA ALA A 19 8.72 7.61 -0.38
C ALA A 19 8.57 6.52 0.70
N LEU A 20 7.97 5.39 0.35
CA LEU A 20 7.92 4.21 1.20
C LEU A 20 9.31 3.67 1.53
N ALA A 21 10.17 3.49 0.52
CA ALA A 21 11.54 3.04 0.76
C ALA A 21 12.32 3.98 1.69
N ALA A 22 12.04 5.29 1.64
CA ALA A 22 12.66 6.28 2.51
C ALA A 22 12.24 6.17 3.99
N LEU A 23 11.12 5.51 4.31
CA LEU A 23 10.72 5.23 5.69
C LEU A 23 11.54 4.10 6.33
N ALA A 24 12.34 3.36 5.55
CA ALA A 24 13.14 2.26 6.05
C ALA A 24 14.24 2.73 7.00
N SER A 25 14.30 2.13 8.18
CA SER A 25 15.34 2.40 9.17
C SER A 25 15.82 1.11 9.84
N ARG A 26 16.95 1.16 10.57
CA ARG A 26 17.49 -0.02 11.28
C ARG A 26 16.50 -0.57 12.32
N ASN A 27 15.73 0.31 12.96
CA ASN A 27 14.71 -0.04 13.94
C ASN A 27 13.42 0.70 13.54
N MET A 28 12.46 0.00 12.93
CA MET A 28 11.22 0.62 12.46
C MET A 28 10.08 0.42 13.44
N GLN A 29 9.40 1.50 13.80
CA GLN A 29 8.04 1.47 14.30
C GLN A 29 7.13 2.04 13.23
N LEU A 30 6.27 1.18 12.66
CA LEU A 30 5.34 1.56 11.60
C LEU A 30 3.92 1.50 12.16
N GLN A 31 3.15 2.56 11.94
CA GLN A 31 1.70 2.52 12.03
C GLN A 31 1.11 2.49 10.63
N CYS A 32 0.14 1.61 10.39
CA CYS A 32 -0.57 1.51 9.14
C CYS A 32 -2.06 1.70 9.42
N ALA A 33 -2.68 2.68 8.76
CA ALA A 33 -4.12 2.88 8.77
C ALA A 33 -4.67 2.60 7.38
N ILE A 34 -5.70 1.77 7.29
CA ILE A 34 -6.39 1.45 6.04
C ILE A 34 -7.84 1.88 6.20
N GLN A 35 -8.34 2.73 5.31
CA GLN A 35 -9.71 3.24 5.32
C GLN A 35 -10.16 3.41 3.87
N GLU A 36 -11.27 2.79 3.47
CA GLU A 36 -11.92 3.07 2.18
C GLU A 36 -10.91 3.13 1.01
N GLU A 37 -10.06 2.11 0.90
CA GLU A 37 -9.01 1.95 -0.12
C GLU A 37 -7.79 2.89 -0.03
N HIS A 38 -7.75 3.78 0.95
CA HIS A 38 -6.60 4.61 1.27
C HIS A 38 -5.74 3.93 2.33
N ILE A 39 -4.44 3.89 2.10
CA ILE A 39 -3.46 3.34 3.04
C ILE A 39 -2.55 4.48 3.48
N MET A 40 -2.53 4.77 4.77
CA MET A 40 -1.60 5.71 5.37
C MET A 40 -0.55 4.93 6.16
N MET A 41 0.73 5.18 5.88
CA MET A 41 1.82 4.61 6.66
C MET A 41 2.62 5.69 7.33
N THR A 42 2.82 5.53 8.63
CA THR A 42 3.48 6.48 9.51
C THR A 42 4.64 5.79 10.21
N SER A 43 5.76 6.51 10.33
CA SER A 43 6.92 6.12 11.11
C SER A 43 7.57 7.35 11.72
N ASP A 44 8.62 7.16 12.50
CA ASP A 44 9.45 8.26 13.01
C ASP A 44 10.11 9.09 11.89
N ALA A 45 10.24 8.53 10.68
CA ALA A 45 10.82 9.19 9.52
C ALA A 45 9.79 10.03 8.73
N GLY A 46 8.50 9.89 9.04
CA GLY A 46 7.44 10.66 8.39
C GLY A 46 6.18 9.84 8.11
N MET A 47 5.31 10.41 7.28
CA MET A 47 4.04 9.84 6.89
C MET A 47 3.93 9.83 5.37
N ILE A 48 3.41 8.74 4.83
CA ILE A 48 3.10 8.60 3.40
C ILE A 48 1.67 8.12 3.22
N GLU A 49 1.06 8.59 2.14
CA GLU A 49 -0.20 8.05 1.63
C GLU A 49 0.09 7.14 0.45
N ILE A 50 -0.60 6.01 0.40
CA ILE A 50 -0.48 5.01 -0.65
C ILE A 50 -1.87 4.79 -1.23
N GLU A 51 -1.98 5.07 -2.53
CA GLU A 51 -3.15 4.78 -3.36
C GLU A 51 -2.77 3.76 -4.44
N PRO A 52 -3.02 2.45 -4.21
CA PRO A 52 -2.72 1.42 -5.18
C PRO A 52 -3.67 1.51 -6.38
N LYS A 53 -3.12 1.51 -7.59
CA LYS A 53 -3.94 1.30 -8.79
C LYS A 53 -4.20 -0.20 -8.98
N ILE A 54 -5.46 -0.62 -8.96
CA ILE A 54 -5.83 -2.00 -9.26
C ILE A 54 -5.69 -2.24 -10.76
N LEU A 55 -4.79 -3.14 -11.16
CA LEU A 55 -4.64 -3.59 -12.56
C LEU A 55 -5.48 -4.84 -12.85
N HIS A 56 -5.70 -5.69 -11.84
CA HIS A 56 -6.55 -6.88 -11.92
C HIS A 56 -7.02 -7.29 -10.52
N GLY A 57 -8.24 -7.86 -10.40
CA GLY A 57 -8.79 -8.30 -9.12
C GLY A 57 -9.40 -7.17 -8.30
N ARG A 58 -9.29 -7.25 -6.96
CA ARG A 58 -9.84 -6.27 -6.02
C ARG A 58 -8.90 -6.05 -4.84
N PHE A 59 -8.76 -4.80 -4.41
CA PHE A 59 -8.19 -4.48 -3.10
C PHE A 59 -9.24 -4.82 -2.04
N ARG A 60 -8.84 -5.48 -0.96
CA ARG A 60 -9.72 -5.77 0.17
C ARG A 60 -9.12 -5.02 1.35
N SER A 61 -9.70 -3.86 1.72
CA SER A 61 -9.42 -3.30 3.03
C SER A 61 -9.85 -4.31 4.09
N ALA A 62 -9.23 -4.28 5.26
CA ALA A 62 -9.46 -5.24 6.35
C ALA A 62 -10.83 -5.06 7.04
N ASP A 63 -11.80 -4.50 6.32
CA ASP A 63 -13.14 -4.17 6.77
C ASP A 63 -14.07 -5.23 6.16
N GLY A 64 -14.00 -6.44 6.71
CA GLY A 64 -14.79 -7.60 6.27
C GLY A 64 -14.29 -8.93 6.83
#